data_AF-A0A484WQF1-F1
#
_entry.id   AF-A0A484WQF1-F1
#
_cell.length_a   1.000
_cell.length_b   1.000
_cell.length_c   1.000
_cell.angle_alpha   90.00
_cell.angle_beta   90.00
_cell.angle_gamma   90.00
#
_symmetry.space_group_name_H-M   'P 1'
#
loop_
_entity.id
_entity.type
_entity.pdbx_description
1 polymer ?
#
loop_
_entity_poly.entity_id
_entity_poly.type
_entity_poly.pdbx_seq_one_letter_code
_entity_poly.pdbx_strand_id
1 'polypeptide(L)'
;MLTLYTSSSWAFSIDDVAKQAQSLAGKGYEAPKSNLPSVFRDMKYADYQQIQFNHDKAYWNNLKTPFKLEFYHQGMYFDTPVKINEVTATAVKRIKYSPDYFTFGDVQHDKDTVKDLGFAGFKVLYPINSKDKNDEIVSMLGASYFRVIGAGQVYGLSARGLAIDTALPSGEEFPRFKEFWIERPKRLINV
;
A
#
# COMPACT_ATOMS: atom_id res chain seq x y z
N MET A 1 20.08 4.64 -45.83
CA MET A 1 19.96 3.63 -44.75
C MET A 1 19.56 4.37 -43.49
N LEU A 2 18.29 4.30 -43.10
CA LEU A 2 17.78 4.95 -41.90
C LEU A 2 17.92 3.95 -40.75
N THR A 3 18.94 4.10 -39.92
CA THR A 3 19.16 3.24 -38.75
C THR A 3 18.18 3.68 -37.66
N LEU A 4 17.14 2.89 -37.42
CA LEU A 4 16.26 3.05 -36.27
C LEU A 4 17.02 2.58 -35.03
N TYR A 5 17.46 3.52 -34.20
CA TYR A 5 17.88 3.22 -32.85
C TYR A 5 16.64 2.88 -32.03
N THR A 6 16.46 1.59 -31.72
CA THR A 6 15.55 1.18 -30.65
C THR A 6 16.22 1.58 -29.33
N SER A 7 15.85 2.72 -28.77
CA SER A 7 16.12 3.01 -27.37
C SER A 7 15.52 1.87 -26.55
N SER A 8 16.33 1.12 -25.81
CA SER A 8 15.83 0.20 -24.80
C SER A 8 14.95 1.01 -23.84
N SER A 9 13.65 0.86 -24.00
CA SER A 9 12.65 1.34 -23.06
C SER A 9 12.90 0.59 -21.75
N TRP A 10 13.61 1.21 -20.81
CA TRP A 10 13.80 0.68 -19.45
C TRP A 10 12.45 0.68 -18.73
N ALA A 11 11.64 -0.35 -18.99
CA ALA A 11 10.41 -0.59 -18.24
C ALA A 11 10.79 -1.07 -16.83
N PHE A 12 10.18 -0.47 -15.80
CA PHE A 12 10.33 -0.92 -14.44
C PHE A 12 9.90 -2.39 -14.32
N SER A 13 10.67 -3.20 -13.61
CA SER A 13 10.46 -4.65 -13.53
C SER A 13 10.82 -5.22 -12.15
N ILE A 14 10.61 -6.52 -11.98
CA ILE A 14 11.01 -7.23 -10.77
C ILE A 14 12.53 -7.19 -10.54
N ASP A 15 13.34 -7.07 -11.60
CA ASP A 15 14.79 -7.00 -11.48
C ASP A 15 15.26 -5.73 -10.75
N ASP A 16 14.53 -4.62 -10.91
CA ASP A 16 14.78 -3.38 -10.17
C ASP A 16 14.58 -3.58 -8.66
N VAL A 17 13.52 -4.29 -8.29
CA VAL A 17 13.20 -4.62 -6.88
C VAL A 17 14.18 -5.66 -6.35
N ALA A 18 14.52 -6.68 -7.14
CA ALA A 18 15.47 -7.72 -6.78
C ALA A 18 16.87 -7.14 -6.53
N LYS A 19 17.32 -6.18 -7.35
CA LYS A 19 18.58 -5.47 -7.15
C LYS A 19 18.60 -4.70 -5.82
N GLN A 20 17.49 -4.05 -5.45
CA GLN A 20 17.36 -3.40 -4.15
C GLN A 20 17.38 -4.42 -2.99
N ALA A 21 16.64 -5.53 -3.14
CA ALA A 21 16.62 -6.61 -2.14
C ALA A 21 18.01 -7.22 -1.92
N GLN A 22 18.76 -7.50 -3.00
CA GLN A 22 20.14 -8.00 -2.93
C GLN A 22 21.06 -7.01 -2.21
N SER A 23 20.95 -5.72 -2.51
CA SER A 23 21.74 -4.68 -1.83
C SER A 23 21.44 -4.61 -0.32
N LEU A 24 20.20 -4.84 0.08
CA LEU A 24 19.79 -4.89 1.50
C LEU A 24 20.30 -6.15 2.19
N ALA A 25 20.23 -7.30 1.51
CA ALA A 25 20.73 -8.58 2.05
C ALA A 25 22.25 -8.56 2.28
N GLY A 26 22.99 -7.74 1.53
CA GLY A 26 24.44 -7.55 1.72
C GLY A 26 24.83 -6.63 2.88
N LYS A 27 23.89 -6.16 3.70
CA LYS A 27 24.12 -5.23 4.82
C LYS A 27 23.48 -5.76 6.10
N GLY A 28 23.91 -5.25 7.26
CA GLY A 28 23.23 -5.52 8.52
C GLY A 28 21.77 -5.03 8.50
N TYR A 29 20.87 -5.78 9.13
CA TYR A 29 19.47 -5.40 9.22
C TYR A 29 19.29 -4.13 10.04
N GLU A 30 18.58 -3.15 9.47
CA GLU A 30 18.17 -1.92 10.16
C GLU A 30 16.71 -2.04 10.59
N ALA A 31 16.48 -2.20 11.89
CA ALA A 31 15.13 -2.26 12.46
C ALA A 31 14.37 -0.95 12.16
N PRO A 32 13.12 -1.02 11.68
CA PRO A 32 12.35 0.17 11.39
C PRO A 32 12.03 0.90 12.70
N LYS A 33 12.21 2.23 12.69
CA LYS A 33 11.88 3.08 13.83
C LYS A 33 10.48 3.64 13.64
N SER A 34 9.67 3.54 14.69
CA SER A 34 8.35 4.16 14.73
C SER A 34 8.47 5.67 14.51
N ASN A 35 7.66 6.21 13.59
CA ASN A 35 7.45 7.66 13.43
C ASN A 35 6.09 8.09 14.02
N LEU A 36 5.36 7.16 14.67
CA LEU A 36 4.00 7.38 15.10
C LEU A 36 3.96 8.15 16.43
N PRO A 37 3.35 9.35 16.49
CA PRO A 37 3.15 10.07 17.75
C PRO A 37 2.29 9.29 18.74
N SER A 38 2.45 9.57 20.04
CA SER A 38 1.72 8.88 21.12
C SER A 38 0.20 8.91 20.92
N VAL A 39 -0.37 10.04 20.48
CA VAL A 39 -1.82 10.16 20.22
C VAL A 39 -2.37 9.11 19.26
N PHE A 40 -1.57 8.66 18.29
CA PHE A 40 -1.95 7.60 17.35
C PHE A 40 -1.47 6.21 17.79
N ARG A 41 -0.36 6.13 18.53
CA ARG A 41 0.17 4.86 19.04
C ARG A 41 -0.70 4.28 20.14
N ASP A 42 -1.12 5.12 21.08
CA ASP A 42 -1.82 4.74 22.30
C ASP A 42 -3.35 4.75 22.12
N MET A 43 -3.82 5.02 20.89
CA MET A 43 -5.24 5.10 20.58
C MET A 43 -5.93 3.75 20.69
N LYS A 44 -7.21 3.77 21.10
CA LYS A 44 -8.01 2.55 21.17
C LYS A 44 -8.50 2.18 19.78
N TYR A 45 -8.85 0.90 19.61
CA TYR A 45 -9.43 0.41 18.35
C TYR A 45 -10.65 1.23 17.89
N ALA A 46 -11.50 1.64 18.82
CA ALA A 46 -12.66 2.48 18.52
C ALA A 46 -12.27 3.82 17.90
N ASP A 47 -11.18 4.44 18.36
CA ASP A 47 -10.66 5.70 17.82
C ASP A 47 -10.06 5.48 16.43
N TYR A 48 -9.29 4.39 16.25
CA TYR A 48 -8.72 4.06 14.95
C TYR A 48 -9.78 3.80 13.87
N GLN A 49 -10.91 3.18 14.23
CA GLN A 49 -12.04 2.96 13.30
C GLN A 49 -12.70 4.25 12.81
N GLN A 50 -12.55 5.36 13.55
CA GLN A 50 -13.04 6.66 13.10
C GLN A 50 -12.15 7.28 12.00
N ILE A 51 -10.89 6.84 11.90
CA ILE A 51 -9.99 7.26 10.82
C ILE A 51 -10.36 6.49 9.55
N GLN A 52 -11.11 7.16 8.69
CA GLN A 52 -11.61 6.58 7.44
C GLN A 52 -10.99 7.26 6.24
N PHE A 53 -10.77 6.49 5.18
CA PHE A 53 -10.35 7.05 3.91
C PHE A 53 -11.51 7.84 3.28
N ASN A 54 -11.22 9.02 2.74
CA ASN A 54 -12.18 9.78 1.96
C ASN A 54 -12.29 9.17 0.55
N HIS A 55 -13.36 8.42 0.30
CA HIS A 55 -13.59 7.70 -0.96
C HIS A 55 -13.58 8.58 -2.22
N ASP A 56 -13.91 9.87 -2.12
CA ASP A 56 -13.81 10.80 -3.25
C ASP A 56 -12.37 11.01 -3.73
N LYS A 57 -11.41 10.76 -2.82
CA LYS A 57 -9.96 10.89 -3.05
C LYS A 57 -9.29 9.58 -3.45
N ALA A 58 -10.05 8.53 -3.78
CA ALA A 58 -9.48 7.28 -4.26
C ALA A 58 -8.46 7.54 -5.38
N TYR A 59 -7.29 6.92 -5.29
CA TYR A 59 -6.27 7.06 -6.30
C TYR A 59 -6.80 6.50 -7.62
N TRP A 60 -6.54 7.22 -8.71
CA TRP A 60 -7.12 6.98 -10.04
C TRP A 60 -8.63 7.20 -10.17
N ASN A 61 -9.31 7.85 -9.21
CA ASN A 61 -10.73 8.19 -9.36
C ASN A 61 -11.02 8.93 -10.68
N ASN A 62 -10.14 9.87 -11.03
CA ASN A 62 -10.25 10.70 -12.25
C ASN A 62 -9.65 10.04 -13.51
N LEU A 63 -9.23 8.78 -13.45
CA LEU A 63 -8.70 8.04 -14.60
C LEU A 63 -9.73 7.03 -15.13
N LYS A 64 -9.68 6.81 -16.45
CA LYS A 64 -10.48 5.79 -17.16
C LYS A 64 -9.93 4.39 -16.92
N THR A 65 -10.07 3.91 -15.69
CA THR A 65 -9.73 2.54 -15.25
C THR A 65 -10.77 2.06 -14.22
N PRO A 66 -11.14 0.76 -14.25
CA PRO A 66 -12.02 0.18 -13.23
C PRO A 66 -11.32 0.00 -11.88
N PHE A 67 -9.98 -0.06 -11.86
CA PHE A 67 -9.23 -0.18 -10.61
C PHE A 67 -9.06 1.17 -9.93
N LYS A 68 -9.27 1.20 -8.62
CA LYS A 68 -8.93 2.33 -7.74
C LYS A 68 -8.02 1.85 -6.61
N LEU A 69 -7.27 2.77 -6.02
CA LEU A 69 -6.54 2.50 -4.78
C LEU A 69 -7.05 3.38 -3.66
N GLU A 70 -7.14 2.83 -2.47
CA GLU A 70 -7.29 3.61 -1.24
C GLU A 70 -6.19 3.21 -0.27
N PHE A 71 -5.93 4.05 0.71
CA PHE A 71 -4.79 3.90 1.62
C PHE A 71 -5.25 3.70 3.05
N TYR A 72 -4.44 2.99 3.85
CA TYR A 72 -4.65 2.88 5.29
C TYR A 72 -3.78 3.90 6.01
N HIS A 73 -4.35 4.55 7.03
CA HIS A 73 -3.63 5.47 7.90
C HIS A 73 -2.82 4.70 8.95
N GLN A 74 -1.67 5.23 9.37
CA GLN A 74 -0.92 4.71 10.51
C GLN A 74 -1.71 4.85 11.83
N GLY A 75 -1.45 4.00 12.81
CA GLY A 75 -2.19 4.04 14.07
C GLY A 75 -2.13 2.70 14.79
N MET A 76 -2.28 2.75 16.11
CA MET A 76 -2.12 1.60 17.00
C MET A 76 -0.77 0.90 16.73
N TYR A 77 -0.81 -0.36 16.30
CA TYR A 77 0.34 -1.19 15.97
C TYR A 77 0.88 -0.99 14.53
N PHE A 78 0.23 -0.16 13.70
CA PHE A 78 0.75 0.24 12.39
C PHE A 78 1.65 1.47 12.50
N ASP A 79 2.76 1.29 13.21
CA ASP A 79 3.63 2.37 13.69
C ASP A 79 4.79 2.71 12.74
N THR A 80 4.94 1.94 11.67
CA THR A 80 5.95 2.14 10.63
C THR A 80 5.28 2.15 9.24
N PRO A 81 5.56 3.16 8.40
CA PRO A 81 4.86 3.29 7.13
C PRO A 81 5.45 2.37 6.05
N VAL A 82 4.66 2.19 5.00
CA VAL A 82 5.11 1.64 3.71
C VAL A 82 5.26 2.76 2.69
N LYS A 83 6.25 2.61 1.81
CA LYS A 83 6.37 3.44 0.61
C LYS A 83 5.49 2.85 -0.49
N ILE A 84 4.78 3.71 -1.21
CA ILE A 84 3.92 3.33 -2.33
C ILE A 84 4.27 4.21 -3.51
N ASN A 85 4.61 3.58 -4.63
CA ASN A 85 4.99 4.21 -5.88
C ASN A 85 4.01 3.80 -6.98
N GLU A 86 3.60 4.74 -7.80
CA GLU A 86 2.92 4.49 -9.06
C GLU A 86 3.98 4.31 -10.16
N VAL A 87 3.87 3.22 -10.92
CA VAL A 87 4.63 3.04 -12.16
C VAL A 87 3.73 3.44 -13.33
N THR A 88 4.11 4.46 -14.09
CA THR A 88 3.47 4.82 -15.35
C THR A 88 4.30 4.31 -16.53
N ALA A 89 3.77 4.44 -17.75
CA ALA A 89 4.51 4.09 -18.96
C ALA A 89 5.85 4.83 -19.13
N THR A 90 6.10 5.90 -18.39
CA THR A 90 7.28 6.76 -18.56
C THR A 90 8.03 7.08 -17.27
N ALA A 91 7.49 6.75 -16.10
CA ALA A 91 8.09 7.16 -14.83
C ALA A 91 7.65 6.30 -13.65
N VAL A 92 8.46 6.30 -12.61
CA VAL A 92 8.09 5.83 -11.26
C VAL A 92 7.86 7.06 -10.38
N LYS A 93 6.67 7.21 -9.82
CA LYS A 93 6.26 8.37 -9.01
C LYS A 93 5.84 7.95 -7.61
N ARG A 94 6.44 8.55 -6.58
CA ARG A 94 6.01 8.34 -5.20
C ARG A 94 4.59 8.89 -5.00
N ILE A 95 3.68 8.05 -4.51
CA ILE A 95 2.36 8.47 -4.03
C ILE A 95 2.54 9.06 -2.63
N LYS A 96 2.69 10.38 -2.52
CA LYS A 96 2.92 11.02 -1.23
C LYS A 96 1.71 10.85 -0.31
N TYR A 97 1.99 10.55 0.95
CA TYR A 97 0.98 10.62 2.00
C TYR A 97 0.49 12.06 2.14
N SER A 98 -0.80 12.19 2.45
CA SER A 98 -1.41 13.43 2.91
C SER A 98 -2.51 13.09 3.90
N PRO A 99 -2.64 13.80 5.03
CA PRO A 99 -3.79 13.64 5.93
C PRO A 99 -5.11 13.92 5.22
N ASP A 100 -5.08 14.70 4.14
CA ASP A 100 -6.25 15.03 3.34
C ASP A 100 -6.95 13.81 2.74
N TYR A 101 -6.26 12.68 2.58
CA TYR A 101 -6.89 11.42 2.15
C TYR A 101 -7.85 10.83 3.19
N PHE A 102 -7.86 11.35 4.41
CA PHE A 102 -8.55 10.76 5.54
C PHE A 102 -9.49 11.75 6.22
N THR A 103 -10.54 11.22 6.81
CA THR A 103 -11.35 11.88 7.84
C THR A 103 -10.99 11.25 9.18
N PHE A 104 -10.79 12.07 10.21
CA PHE A 104 -10.36 11.58 11.53
C PHE A 104 -11.53 11.39 12.52
N GLY A 105 -12.77 11.69 12.11
CA GLY A 105 -13.92 11.68 13.01
C GLY A 105 -13.66 12.57 14.23
N ASP A 106 -13.91 12.03 15.42
CA ASP A 106 -13.72 12.73 16.70
C ASP A 106 -12.31 12.57 17.28
N VAL A 107 -11.40 11.90 16.57
CA VAL A 107 -10.01 11.71 17.02
C VAL A 107 -9.32 13.07 17.12
N GLN A 108 -9.07 13.50 18.36
CA GLN A 108 -8.37 14.75 18.64
C GLN A 108 -6.90 14.62 18.23
N HIS A 109 -6.46 15.48 17.33
CA HIS A 109 -5.08 15.52 16.85
C HIS A 109 -4.75 16.92 16.35
N ASP A 110 -3.50 17.34 16.53
CA ASP A 110 -3.02 18.57 15.91
C ASP A 110 -2.65 18.33 14.45
N LYS A 111 -2.83 19.33 13.59
CA LYS A 111 -2.41 19.23 12.18
C LYS A 111 -0.94 18.89 12.02
N ASP A 112 -0.11 19.33 12.96
CA ASP A 112 1.32 19.03 12.98
C ASP A 112 1.63 17.57 13.33
N THR A 113 0.75 16.88 14.06
CA THR A 113 0.98 15.48 14.48
C THR A 113 0.84 14.50 13.31
N VAL A 114 0.16 14.91 12.24
CA VAL A 114 -0.09 14.06 11.08
C VAL A 114 0.83 14.33 9.90
N LYS A 115 1.69 15.36 9.96
CA LYS A 115 2.48 15.81 8.79
C LYS A 115 3.62 14.87 8.39
N ASP A 116 4.23 14.21 9.38
CA ASP A 116 5.40 13.33 9.19
C ASP A 116 5.02 11.84 9.18
N LEU A 117 3.73 11.55 8.99
CA LEU A 117 3.20 10.20 8.83
C LEU A 117 3.35 9.70 7.38
N GLY A 118 3.05 8.42 7.20
CA GLY A 118 2.94 7.76 5.92
C GLY A 118 1.69 6.88 5.84
N PHE A 119 1.61 6.09 4.78
CA PHE A 119 0.56 5.08 4.66
C PHE A 119 0.97 3.82 5.42
N ALA A 120 0.04 3.22 6.17
CA ALA A 120 0.24 1.91 6.80
C ALA A 120 0.15 0.76 5.78
N GLY A 121 -0.58 0.97 4.70
CA GLY A 121 -0.88 -0.02 3.68
C GLY A 121 -1.80 0.57 2.62
N PHE A 122 -2.33 -0.28 1.75
CA PHE A 122 -3.30 0.11 0.75
C PHE A 122 -4.29 -1.01 0.46
N LYS A 123 -5.37 -0.64 -0.21
CA LYS A 123 -6.37 -1.57 -0.74
C LYS A 123 -6.63 -1.28 -2.21
N VAL A 124 -7.01 -2.31 -2.94
CA VAL A 124 -7.39 -2.22 -4.36
C VAL A 124 -8.90 -2.39 -4.44
N LEU A 125 -9.56 -1.48 -5.15
CA LEU A 125 -10.99 -1.56 -5.40
C LEU A 125 -11.24 -1.84 -6.88
N TYR A 126 -12.30 -2.58 -7.15
CA TYR A 126 -12.76 -2.93 -8.49
C TYR A 126 -14.27 -3.20 -8.49
N PRO A 127 -15.02 -2.87 -9.57
CA PRO A 127 -16.43 -3.19 -9.69
C PRO A 127 -16.67 -4.68 -9.98
N ILE A 128 -16.35 -5.53 -9.00
CA ILE A 128 -16.38 -6.99 -9.16
C ILE A 128 -17.80 -7.58 -9.05
N ASN A 129 -18.68 -6.95 -8.26
CA ASN A 129 -20.05 -7.43 -8.04
C ASN A 129 -21.09 -6.66 -8.85
N SER A 130 -20.90 -5.35 -9.05
CA SER A 130 -21.77 -4.51 -9.85
C SER A 130 -21.01 -3.35 -10.48
N LYS A 131 -21.50 -2.85 -11.63
CA LYS A 131 -20.82 -1.81 -12.42
C LYS A 131 -20.70 -0.46 -11.69
N ASP A 132 -21.63 -0.17 -10.79
CA ASP A 132 -21.76 1.14 -10.13
C ASP A 132 -21.13 1.17 -8.73
N LYS A 133 -20.47 0.09 -8.31
CA LYS A 133 -19.87 -0.02 -6.97
C LYS A 133 -18.44 -0.52 -7.07
N ASN A 134 -17.50 0.24 -6.51
CA ASN A 134 -16.11 -0.22 -6.36
C ASN A 134 -15.99 -1.00 -5.05
N ASP A 135 -15.95 -2.33 -5.12
CA ASP A 135 -15.73 -3.18 -3.96
C ASP A 135 -14.24 -3.36 -3.68
N GLU A 136 -13.88 -3.50 -2.42
CA GLU A 136 -12.52 -3.85 -2.03
C GLU A 136 -12.21 -5.30 -2.45
N ILE A 137 -11.18 -5.52 -3.28
CA ILE A 137 -10.79 -6.85 -3.75
C ILE A 137 -9.44 -7.32 -3.20
N VAL A 138 -8.60 -6.39 -2.73
CA VAL A 138 -7.29 -6.67 -2.12
C VAL A 138 -7.05 -5.72 -0.96
N SER A 139 -6.50 -6.23 0.14
CA SER A 139 -5.99 -5.46 1.28
C SER A 139 -4.54 -5.84 1.55
N MET A 140 -3.61 -4.90 1.48
CA MET A 140 -2.19 -5.04 1.78
C MET A 140 -1.87 -4.25 3.04
N LEU A 141 -1.80 -4.91 4.20
CA LEU A 141 -1.67 -4.25 5.50
C LEU A 141 -1.06 -5.19 6.57
N GLY A 142 -0.02 -4.70 7.24
CA GLY A 142 0.64 -5.38 8.36
C GLY A 142 1.65 -6.45 7.92
N ALA A 143 2.87 -6.35 8.46
CA ALA A 143 4.00 -7.22 8.08
C ALA A 143 4.04 -7.50 6.56
N SER A 144 4.03 -8.76 6.14
CA SER A 144 3.92 -9.16 4.72
C SER A 144 2.55 -9.77 4.39
N TYR A 145 1.52 -9.48 5.19
CA TYR A 145 0.19 -10.04 5.02
C TYR A 145 -0.61 -9.30 3.96
N PHE A 146 -1.50 -10.04 3.33
CA PHE A 146 -2.53 -9.48 2.48
C PHE A 146 -3.76 -10.38 2.43
N ARG A 147 -4.89 -9.80 2.04
CA ARG A 147 -6.15 -10.50 1.79
C ARG A 147 -6.63 -10.22 0.39
N VAL A 148 -7.30 -11.19 -0.22
CA VAL A 148 -7.88 -11.07 -1.56
C VAL A 148 -9.27 -11.71 -1.53
N ILE A 149 -10.21 -11.12 -2.26
CA ILE A 149 -11.54 -11.70 -2.47
C ILE A 149 -11.90 -11.71 -3.96
N GLY A 150 -12.73 -12.69 -4.34
CA GLY A 150 -13.42 -12.76 -5.63
C GLY A 150 -14.86 -12.26 -5.56
N ALA A 151 -15.59 -12.43 -6.66
CA ALA A 151 -17.00 -12.04 -6.76
C ALA A 151 -17.86 -12.76 -5.71
N GLY A 152 -18.74 -12.02 -5.04
CA GLY A 152 -19.67 -12.53 -4.02
C GLY A 152 -19.02 -12.96 -2.70
N GLN A 153 -17.72 -12.74 -2.51
CA GLN A 153 -17.00 -13.16 -1.31
C GLN A 153 -16.90 -12.04 -0.27
N VAL A 154 -16.62 -12.44 0.97
CA VAL A 154 -16.23 -11.54 2.07
C VAL A 154 -14.84 -11.92 2.55
N TYR A 155 -14.14 -11.00 3.22
CA TYR A 155 -12.81 -11.31 3.76
C TYR A 155 -12.86 -12.46 4.77
N GLY A 156 -11.99 -13.45 4.54
CA GLY A 156 -11.72 -14.54 5.47
C GLY A 156 -10.23 -14.63 5.80
N LEU A 157 -9.57 -15.65 5.26
CA LEU A 157 -8.16 -15.94 5.46
C LEU A 157 -7.25 -14.83 4.90
N SER A 158 -6.04 -14.74 5.46
CA SER A 158 -4.94 -13.94 4.91
C SER A 158 -3.89 -14.83 4.27
N ALA A 159 -3.21 -14.31 3.26
CA ALA A 159 -1.93 -14.82 2.78
C ALA A 159 -0.78 -13.97 3.38
N ARG A 160 0.46 -14.45 3.25
CA ARG A 160 1.69 -13.71 3.59
C ARG A 160 2.72 -13.86 2.47
N GLY A 161 3.57 -12.87 2.29
CA GLY A 161 4.68 -12.93 1.33
C GLY A 161 5.78 -13.90 1.73
N LEU A 162 6.07 -14.00 3.03
CA LEU A 162 7.07 -14.92 3.58
C LEU A 162 6.77 -15.23 5.05
N ALA A 163 7.16 -16.41 5.51
CA ALA A 163 7.13 -16.83 6.90
C ALA A 163 8.50 -17.42 7.28
N ILE A 164 8.99 -17.10 8.47
CA ILE A 164 10.32 -17.50 8.96
C ILE A 164 10.15 -18.02 10.39
N ASP A 165 10.65 -19.23 10.64
CA ASP A 165 10.67 -19.86 11.96
C ASP A 165 9.28 -20.01 12.63
N THR A 166 8.21 -20.05 11.83
CA THR A 166 6.85 -20.25 12.33
C THR A 166 6.76 -21.56 13.13
N ALA A 167 6.19 -21.47 14.34
CA ALA A 167 6.02 -22.56 15.29
C ALA A 167 7.32 -23.15 15.88
N LEU A 168 8.48 -22.51 15.69
CA LEU A 168 9.72 -22.90 16.36
C LEU A 168 9.83 -22.29 17.77
N PRO A 169 10.45 -22.99 18.75
CA PRO A 169 10.67 -22.44 20.10
C PRO A 169 11.54 -21.17 20.15
N SER A 170 12.34 -20.91 19.12
CA SER A 170 13.15 -19.68 18.98
C SER A 170 12.31 -18.42 18.79
N GLY A 171 11.03 -18.57 18.42
CA GLY A 171 10.13 -17.48 18.07
C GLY A 171 10.04 -17.26 16.56
N GLU A 172 8.84 -16.89 16.11
CA GLU A 172 8.58 -16.56 14.71
C GLU A 172 9.12 -15.15 14.37
N GLU A 173 9.76 -15.01 13.21
CA GLU A 173 10.11 -13.72 12.63
C GLU A 173 9.04 -13.30 11.61
N PHE A 174 8.59 -12.05 11.70
CA PHE A 174 7.57 -11.49 10.82
C PHE A 174 8.18 -10.53 9.79
N PRO A 175 8.59 -11.02 8.59
CA PRO A 175 9.08 -10.16 7.54
C PRO A 175 7.97 -9.23 7.04
N ARG A 176 8.34 -8.03 6.60
CA ARG A 176 7.39 -7.00 6.16
C ARG A 176 7.64 -6.49 4.75
N PHE A 177 6.55 -6.19 4.04
CA PHE A 177 6.65 -5.33 2.87
C PHE A 177 6.87 -3.89 3.33
N LYS A 178 7.94 -3.26 2.83
CA LYS A 178 8.29 -1.87 3.17
C LYS A 178 8.06 -0.87 2.04
N GLU A 179 7.96 -1.36 0.81
CA GLU A 179 7.81 -0.55 -0.38
C GLU A 179 7.06 -1.31 -1.48
N PHE A 180 6.16 -0.61 -2.16
CA PHE A 180 5.33 -1.14 -3.25
C PHE A 180 5.49 -0.29 -4.50
N TRP A 181 5.43 -0.95 -5.65
CA TRP A 181 5.37 -0.35 -6.97
C TRP A 181 4.13 -0.88 -7.68
N ILE A 182 3.14 -0.01 -7.87
CA ILE A 182 1.85 -0.36 -8.44
C ILE A 182 1.79 0.26 -9.83
N GLU A 183 1.80 -0.59 -10.85
CA GLU A 183 1.69 -0.13 -12.23
C GLU A 183 0.28 0.38 -12.50
N ARG A 184 0.21 1.59 -13.10
CA ARG A 184 -1.04 2.16 -13.56
C ARG A 184 -1.61 1.25 -14.65
N PRO A 185 -2.80 0.68 -14.45
CA PRO A 185 -3.42 -0.19 -15.45
C PRO A 185 -3.66 0.58 -16.75
N LYS A 186 -3.49 -0.11 -17.87
CA LYS A 186 -3.84 0.45 -19.18
C LYS A 186 -5.31 0.85 -19.18
N ARG A 187 -5.62 1.94 -19.88
CA ARG A 187 -7.01 2.34 -20.12
C ARG A 187 -7.75 1.17 -20.76
N LEU A 188 -8.97 0.89 -20.33
CA LEU A 188 -9.86 0.00 -21.07
C LEU A 188 -10.06 0.62 -22.46
N ILE A 189 -9.49 -0.02 -23.48
CA ILE A 189 -9.84 0.25 -24.87
C ILE A 189 -11.13 -0.55 -25.05
N ASN A 190 -12.26 0.14 -25.22
CA ASN A 190 -13.50 -0.52 -25.61
C ASN A 190 -13.21 -1.28 -26.92
N VAL A 191 -13.27 -2.60 -26.89
CA VAL A 191 -13.42 -3.45 -28.07
C VAL A 191 -14.91 -3.68 -28.25
#